data_AF-A0A1B1V3E1-F1
#
_entry.id   AF-A0A1B1V3E1-F1
#
_cell.length_a   1.000
_cell.length_b   1.000
_cell.length_c   1.000
_cell.angle_alpha   90.00
_cell.angle_beta   90.00
_cell.angle_gamma   90.00
#
_symmetry.space_group_name_H-M   'P 1'
#
loop_
_entity.id
_entity.type
_entity.pdbx_description
1 polymer ?
#
loop_
_entity_poly.entity_id
_entity_poly.type
_entity_poly.pdbx_seq_one_letter_code
_entity_poly.pdbx_strand_id
1 'polypeptide(L)'
;MKCFILFAIFFLVGPYRVYGADEANCKKGLAESAQTLVVQCNNGVIEPGSDPFDVDKVGDLLDAEGIKKVKECIASEKGTDCNSFLKIGECLIGKDFCKHLK
;
A
#
# COMPACT_ATOMS: atom_id res chain seq x y z
N MET A 1 5.14 19.55 -16.50
CA MET A 1 4.59 19.76 -15.13
C MET A 1 4.05 18.42 -14.68
N LYS A 2 4.82 17.68 -13.86
CA LYS A 2 4.46 16.33 -13.39
C LYS A 2 3.54 16.49 -12.19
N CYS A 3 2.24 16.25 -12.37
CA CYS A 3 1.27 16.23 -11.28
C CYS A 3 1.56 15.02 -10.38
N PHE A 4 2.39 15.21 -9.35
CA PHE A 4 2.53 14.30 -8.23
C PHE A 4 1.25 14.35 -7.41
N ILE A 5 0.26 13.54 -7.80
CA ILE A 5 -0.85 13.22 -6.91
C ILE A 5 -0.84 11.73 -6.67
N LEU A 6 0.20 11.27 -5.96
CA LEU A 6 0.23 9.96 -5.34
C LEU A 6 -0.67 10.03 -4.09
N PHE A 7 -1.96 9.88 -4.35
CA PHE A 7 -3.00 9.69 -3.33
C PHE A 7 -2.68 8.42 -2.54
N ALA A 8 -3.12 8.31 -1.29
CA ALA A 8 -2.92 7.11 -0.48
C ALA A 8 -3.76 5.94 -1.03
N ILE A 9 -3.26 5.24 -2.05
CA ILE A 9 -4.08 4.38 -2.91
C ILE A 9 -4.49 3.09 -2.21
N PHE A 10 -3.58 2.48 -1.43
CA PHE A 10 -3.89 1.24 -0.69
C PHE A 10 -5.06 1.39 0.30
N PHE A 11 -5.23 2.56 0.91
CA PHE A 11 -6.29 2.79 1.90
C PHE A 11 -7.59 3.33 1.28
N LEU A 12 -7.52 3.88 0.06
CA LEU A 12 -8.65 4.55 -0.60
C LEU A 12 -9.29 3.71 -1.72
N VAL A 13 -8.59 2.72 -2.27
CA VAL A 13 -8.99 2.02 -3.51
C VAL A 13 -9.62 0.65 -3.28
N GLY A 14 -9.63 0.15 -2.04
CA GLY A 14 -10.35 -1.07 -1.67
C GLY A 14 -11.81 -0.80 -1.22
N PRO A 15 -12.77 -1.69 -1.53
CA PRO A 15 -14.13 -1.63 -0.98
C PRO A 15 -14.16 -1.86 0.54
N TYR A 16 -13.07 -2.38 1.11
CA TYR A 16 -12.87 -2.56 2.54
C TYR A 16 -11.97 -1.44 3.04
N ARG A 17 -12.59 -0.47 3.73
CA ARG A 17 -11.88 0.43 4.61
C ARG A 17 -11.06 -0.44 5.55
N VAL A 18 -9.74 -0.36 5.47
CA VAL A 18 -8.81 -0.99 6.42
C VAL A 18 -9.06 -0.47 7.87
N TYR A 19 -9.90 0.56 8.00
CA TYR A 19 -10.44 1.11 9.24
C TYR A 19 -11.41 0.13 9.93
N GLY A 20 -10.97 -0.45 11.05
CA GLY A 20 -11.83 -1.17 12.01
C GLY A 20 -12.13 -2.64 11.69
N ALA A 21 -11.46 -3.23 10.70
CA ALA A 21 -11.65 -4.63 10.34
C ALA A 21 -10.61 -5.51 11.03
N ASP A 22 -11.01 -6.72 11.45
CA ASP A 22 -10.10 -7.73 12.00
C ASP A 22 -8.89 -7.98 11.07
N GLU A 23 -7.83 -8.58 11.62
CA GLU A 23 -6.56 -8.81 10.91
C GLU A 23 -6.74 -9.50 9.55
N ALA A 24 -7.71 -10.40 9.42
CA ALA A 24 -7.99 -11.12 8.18
C ALA A 24 -8.56 -10.18 7.10
N ASN A 25 -9.50 -9.30 7.48
CA ASN A 25 -10.06 -8.31 6.57
C ASN A 25 -9.03 -7.25 6.15
N CYS A 26 -8.13 -6.84 7.06
CA CYS A 26 -7.03 -5.96 6.67
C CYS A 26 -6.08 -6.63 5.66
N LYS A 27 -5.67 -7.88 5.91
CA LYS A 27 -4.80 -8.65 4.99
C LYS A 27 -5.45 -8.82 3.62
N LYS A 28 -6.75 -9.13 3.59
CA LYS A 28 -7.54 -9.23 2.36
C LYS A 28 -7.63 -7.89 1.63
N GLY A 29 -7.97 -6.80 2.32
CA GLY A 29 -8.05 -5.46 1.74
C GLY A 29 -6.72 -5.00 1.16
N LEU A 30 -5.60 -5.37 1.79
CA LEU A 30 -4.27 -5.09 1.27
C LEU A 30 -3.98 -5.86 -0.02
N ALA A 31 -4.30 -7.16 -0.08
CA ALA A 31 -4.13 -7.96 -1.28
C ALA A 31 -4.99 -7.45 -2.46
N GLU A 32 -6.25 -7.11 -2.21
CA GLU A 32 -7.16 -6.56 -3.22
C GLU A 32 -6.71 -5.17 -3.72
N SER A 33 -6.23 -4.32 -2.82
CA SER A 33 -5.71 -3.00 -3.17
C SER A 33 -4.42 -3.09 -3.98
N ALA A 34 -3.53 -4.04 -3.66
CA ALA A 34 -2.33 -4.31 -4.45
C ALA A 34 -2.68 -4.75 -5.88
N GLN A 35 -3.65 -5.65 -6.05
CA GLN A 35 -4.12 -6.05 -7.37
C GLN A 35 -4.74 -4.87 -8.14
N THR A 36 -5.52 -4.03 -7.47
CA THR A 36 -6.13 -2.87 -8.11
C THR A 36 -5.06 -1.88 -8.58
N LEU A 37 -4.00 -1.69 -7.79
CA LEU A 37 -2.84 -0.89 -8.15
C LEU A 37 -2.09 -1.43 -9.37
N VAL A 38 -1.92 -2.75 -9.46
CA VAL A 38 -1.36 -3.39 -10.67
C VAL A 38 -2.21 -3.07 -11.89
N VAL A 39 -3.54 -3.21 -11.79
CA VAL A 39 -4.46 -2.92 -12.90
C VAL A 39 -4.38 -1.45 -13.31
N GLN A 40 -4.39 -0.53 -12.34
CA GLN A 40 -4.26 0.91 -12.60
C GLN A 40 -2.91 1.26 -13.23
N CYS A 41 -1.82 0.65 -12.78
CA CYS A 41 -0.50 0.82 -13.36
C CYS A 41 -0.42 0.29 -14.80
N ASN A 42 -0.93 -0.92 -15.05
CA ASN A 42 -0.98 -1.51 -16.40
C ASN A 42 -1.85 -0.69 -17.36
N ASN A 43 -2.87 0.00 -16.84
CA ASN A 43 -3.71 0.91 -17.62
C ASN A 43 -3.09 2.32 -17.79
N GLY A 44 -1.87 2.55 -17.29
CA GLY A 44 -1.17 3.84 -17.40
C GLY A 44 -1.72 4.95 -16.50
N VAL A 45 -2.57 4.61 -15.53
CA VAL A 45 -3.11 5.57 -14.54
C VAL A 45 -2.04 5.93 -13.51
N ILE A 46 -1.18 4.97 -13.16
CA ILE A 46 -0.09 5.11 -12.20
C ILE A 46 1.22 4.71 -12.88
N GLU A 47 2.30 5.45 -12.62
CA GLU A 47 3.61 5.09 -13.16
C GLU A 47 4.18 3.86 -12.42
N PRO A 48 4.80 2.91 -13.14
CA PRO A 48 5.53 1.81 -12.50
C PRO A 48 6.58 2.32 -11.51
N GLY A 49 6.67 1.69 -10.34
CA GLY A 49 7.60 2.09 -9.29
C GLY A 49 7.19 3.34 -8.52
N SER A 50 5.96 3.83 -8.70
CA SER A 50 5.41 4.85 -7.81
C SER A 50 5.25 4.33 -6.39
N ASP A 51 5.46 5.20 -5.39
CA ASP A 51 5.24 4.84 -3.99
C ASP A 51 3.74 4.74 -3.70
N PRO A 52 3.20 3.59 -3.28
CA PRO A 52 1.76 3.41 -3.13
C PRO A 52 1.22 3.87 -1.77
N PHE A 53 2.11 4.30 -0.88
CA PHE A 53 1.78 4.89 0.41
C PHE A 53 2.39 6.28 0.51
N ASP A 54 1.54 7.25 0.83
CA ASP A 54 1.97 8.56 1.30
C ASP A 54 2.15 8.46 2.82
N VAL A 55 3.40 8.32 3.26
CA VAL A 55 3.75 8.11 4.67
C VAL A 55 3.21 9.23 5.56
N ASP A 56 3.16 10.46 5.05
CA ASP A 56 2.67 11.61 5.80
C ASP A 56 1.14 11.54 6.00
N LYS A 57 0.42 10.88 5.08
CA LYS A 57 -1.03 10.65 5.21
C LYS A 57 -1.39 9.40 6.01
N VAL A 58 -0.53 8.40 6.06
CA VAL A 58 -0.78 7.16 6.84
C VAL A 58 -0.20 7.22 8.26
N GLY A 59 0.58 8.25 8.60
CA GLY A 59 1.18 8.41 9.93
C GLY A 59 0.18 8.52 11.08
N ASP A 60 -1.01 9.05 10.81
CA ASP A 60 -2.11 9.11 11.77
C ASP A 60 -2.82 7.76 11.94
N LEU A 61 -2.73 6.89 10.93
CA LEU A 61 -3.37 5.56 10.89
C LEU A 61 -2.49 4.44 11.44
N LEU A 62 -1.20 4.70 11.58
CA LEU A 62 -0.19 3.70 11.91
C LEU A 62 0.62 4.08 13.13
N ASP A 63 0.98 3.11 13.95
CA ASP A 63 2.05 3.29 14.93
C ASP A 63 3.42 3.42 14.24
N ALA A 64 4.44 3.77 15.04
CA ALA A 64 5.80 3.96 14.53
C ALA A 64 6.38 2.69 13.88
N GLU A 65 5.98 1.51 14.35
CA GLU A 65 6.43 0.23 13.81
C GLU A 65 5.74 -0.08 12.48
N GLY A 66 4.44 0.20 12.36
CA GLY A 66 3.68 0.13 11.10
C GLY A 66 4.28 1.03 10.02
N ILE A 67 4.62 2.28 10.38
CA ILE A 67 5.31 3.22 9.46
C ILE A 67 6.67 2.65 9.02
N LYS A 68 7.44 2.08 9.96
CA LYS A 68 8.73 1.47 9.65
C LYS A 68 8.58 0.30 8.66
N LYS A 69 7.61 -0.58 8.89
CA LYS A 69 7.32 -1.74 8.01
C LYS A 69 6.93 -1.30 6.59
N VAL A 70 6.14 -0.23 6.45
CA VAL A 70 5.81 0.37 5.14
C VAL A 70 7.06 0.85 4.42
N LYS A 71 7.90 1.63 5.09
CA LYS A 71 9.15 2.12 4.49
C LYS A 71 10.08 0.99 4.08
N GLU A 72 10.21 -0.05 4.92
CA GLU A 72 11.02 -1.23 4.62
C GLU A 72 10.53 -1.96 3.36
N CYS A 73 9.23 -2.23 3.26
CA CYS A 73 8.65 -2.95 2.12
C CYS A 73 8.74 -2.16 0.81
N ILE A 74 8.52 -0.84 0.86
CA ILE A 74 8.69 0.02 -0.32
C ILE A 74 10.16 0.03 -0.76
N ALA A 75 11.10 0.13 0.19
CA ALA A 75 12.52 0.18 -0.12
C ALA A 75 13.05 -1.15 -0.68
N SER A 76 12.56 -2.29 -0.19
CA SER A 76 13.00 -3.62 -0.65
C SER A 76 12.45 -3.97 -2.04
N GLU A 77 11.24 -3.50 -2.36
CA GLU A 77 10.54 -3.83 -3.59
C GLU A 77 10.54 -2.69 -4.62
N LYS A 78 11.55 -1.80 -4.58
CA LYS A 78 11.78 -0.77 -5.60
C LYS A 78 11.99 -1.42 -6.97
N GLY A 79 10.88 -1.63 -7.68
CA GLY A 79 10.83 -2.16 -9.04
C GLY A 79 10.30 -1.12 -10.00
N THR A 80 10.70 -1.20 -11.26
CA THR A 80 10.19 -0.36 -12.36
C THR A 80 9.02 -1.01 -13.11
N ASP A 81 8.45 -2.09 -12.56
CA ASP A 81 7.31 -2.78 -13.14
C ASP A 81 6.08 -2.65 -12.23
N CYS A 82 4.89 -2.82 -12.82
CA CYS A 82 3.63 -2.72 -12.10
C CYS A 82 3.47 -3.81 -11.03
N ASN A 83 4.21 -4.92 -11.11
CA ASN A 83 4.10 -6.00 -10.13
C ASN A 83 4.78 -5.64 -8.79
N SER A 84 5.58 -4.58 -8.75
CA SER A 84 6.11 -4.01 -7.49
C SER A 84 5.00 -3.78 -6.45
N PHE A 85 3.80 -3.38 -6.85
CA PHE A 85 2.67 -3.17 -5.92
C PHE A 85 2.20 -4.46 -5.23
N LEU A 86 2.22 -5.61 -5.94
CA LEU A 86 1.91 -6.92 -5.35
C LEU A 86 2.95 -7.31 -4.31
N LYS A 87 4.23 -7.17 -4.67
CA LYS A 87 5.34 -7.51 -3.77
C LYS A 87 5.32 -6.66 -2.49
N ILE A 88 5.01 -5.36 -2.62
CA ILE A 88 4.84 -4.46 -1.48
C ILE A 88 3.68 -4.95 -0.59
N GLY A 89 2.54 -5.31 -1.19
CA GLY A 89 1.39 -5.86 -0.45
C GLY A 89 1.72 -7.16 0.29
N GLU A 90 2.39 -8.10 -0.38
CA GLU A 90 2.84 -9.36 0.22
C GLU A 90 3.84 -9.13 1.36
N CYS A 91 4.79 -8.22 1.19
CA CYS A 91 5.75 -7.86 2.23
C CYS A 91 5.06 -7.32 3.49
N LEU A 92 4.07 -6.44 3.31
CA LEU A 92 3.30 -5.87 4.42
C LEU A 92 2.46 -6.92 5.16
N ILE A 93 1.82 -7.83 4.41
CA ILE A 93 1.10 -8.98 5.00
C ILE A 93 2.06 -9.85 5.81
N GLY A 94 3.23 -10.18 5.25
CA GLY A 94 4.24 -11.00 5.91
C GLY A 94 4.87 -10.35 7.15
N LYS A 95 4.87 -9.01 7.23
CA LYS A 95 5.35 -8.26 8.41
C LYS A 95 4.25 -7.97 9.43
N ASP A 96 3.06 -8.55 9.29
CA ASP A 96 1.90 -8.28 10.16
C ASP A 96 1.56 -6.79 10.27
N PHE A 97 1.65 -6.06 9.15
CA PHE A 97 1.31 -4.63 9.08
C PHE A 97 -0.02 -4.28 9.75
N CYS A 98 -1.03 -5.14 9.56
CA CYS A 98 -2.39 -4.98 10.09
C CYS A 98 -2.48 -4.88 11.62
N LYS A 99 -1.47 -5.34 12.36
CA LYS A 99 -1.43 -5.23 13.83
C LYS A 99 -1.04 -3.84 14.33
N HIS A 100 -0.59 -2.97 13.42
CA HIS A 100 -0.05 -1.64 13.72
C HIS A 100 -0.98 -0.50 13.30
N LEU A 101 -2.21 -0.82 12.95
CA LEU A 101 -3.27 0.15 12.68
C LEU A 101 -3.79 0.73 14.00
N LYS A 102 -3.92 2.05 14.06
CA LYS A 102 -4.45 2.79 15.20
C LYS A 102 -5.97 2.93 15.18
#